data_AF-A0A1I0C7V7-F1
#
_entry.id   AF-A0A1I0C7V7-F1
#
_cell.length_a   1.000
_cell.length_b   1.000
_cell.length_c   1.000
_cell.angle_alpha   90.00
_cell.angle_beta   90.00
_cell.angle_gamma   90.00
#
_symmetry.space_group_name_H-M   'P 1'
#
loop_
_entity.id
_entity.type
_entity.pdbx_description
1 polymer ?
#
loop_
_entity_poly.entity_id
_entity_poly.type
_entity_poly.pdbx_seq_one_letter_code
_entity_poly.pdbx_strand_id
1 'polypeptide(L)' 'MNEDSRIIIEEYCRAHRQAKKGDFLGDMVKMAYKKKGEPEEWRAVRLEQYISKEEDPEMKKALEELNAFLFG' A
#
# COMPACT_ATOMS: atom_id res chain seq x y z
N MET A 1 4.44 0.09 9.49
CA MET A 1 3.08 -0.41 9.24
C MET A 1 2.66 -1.33 10.37
N ASN A 2 1.49 -1.06 10.98
CA ASN A 2 0.88 -1.95 11.97
C ASN A 2 0.09 -3.10 11.30
N GLU A 3 -0.37 -4.04 12.10
CA GLU A 3 -1.14 -5.20 11.61
C GLU A 3 -2.51 -4.79 11.03
N ASP A 4 -3.20 -3.83 11.65
CA ASP A 4 -4.53 -3.39 11.21
C ASP A 4 -4.49 -2.76 9.80
N SER A 5 -3.52 -1.89 9.54
CA SER A 5 -3.29 -1.28 8.23
C SER A 5 -3.01 -2.31 7.15
N ARG A 6 -2.25 -3.35 7.50
CA ARG A 6 -1.97 -4.47 6.58
C ARG A 6 -3.25 -5.23 6.23
N ILE A 7 -4.10 -5.52 7.22
CA ILE A 7 -5.38 -6.21 7.02
C ILE A 7 -6.28 -5.40 6.09
N ILE A 8 -6.42 -4.09 6.33
CA ILE A 8 -7.22 -3.18 5.48
C ILE A 8 -6.77 -3.25 4.01
N ILE A 9 -5.46 -3.16 3.76
CA ILE A 9 -4.92 -3.19 2.40
C ILE A 9 -5.11 -4.57 1.76
N GLU A 10 -4.90 -5.66 2.51
CA GLU A 10 -5.12 -7.02 2.01
C GLU A 10 -6.59 -7.28 1.67
N GLU A 11 -7.53 -6.81 2.49
CA GLU A 11 -8.96 -6.89 2.22
C GLU A 11 -9.35 -6.10 0.97
N TYR A 12 -8.82 -4.88 0.83
CA TYR A 12 -8.98 -4.10 -0.39
C TYR A 12 -8.49 -4.88 -1.62
N CYS A 13 -7.30 -5.48 -1.56
CA CYS A 13 -6.74 -6.26 -2.67
C CYS A 13 -7.59 -7.50 -2.99
N ARG A 14 -8.16 -8.18 -1.98
CA ARG A 14 -9.06 -9.33 -2.17
C ARG A 14 -10.37 -8.92 -2.84
N ALA A 15 -10.95 -7.79 -2.44
CA ALA A 15 -12.17 -7.27 -3.04
C ALA A 15 -11.96 -6.71 -4.47
N HIS A 16 -10.75 -6.20 -4.76
CA HIS A 16 -10.44 -5.49 -6.00
C HIS A 16 -9.34 -6.17 -6.82
N ARG A 17 -9.37 -7.50 -6.94
CA ARG A 17 -8.34 -8.31 -7.63
C ARG A 17 -8.06 -7.92 -9.08
N GLN A 18 -9.01 -7.27 -9.76
CA GLN A 18 -8.85 -6.84 -11.16
C GLN A 18 -8.48 -5.35 -11.29
N ALA A 19 -8.46 -4.61 -10.18
CA ALA A 19 -8.11 -3.19 -10.20
C ALA A 19 -6.60 -3.01 -10.19
N LYS A 20 -6.09 -2.10 -11.04
CA LYS A 20 -4.66 -1.74 -11.07
C LYS A 20 -4.13 -1.29 -9.71
N LYS A 21 -4.96 -0.61 -8.90
CA LYS A 21 -4.62 -0.22 -7.53
C LYS A 21 -4.47 -1.45 -6.62
N GLY A 22 -5.37 -2.43 -6.71
CA GLY A 22 -5.31 -3.66 -5.92
C GLY A 22 -4.06 -4.49 -6.25
N ASP A 23 -3.73 -4.65 -7.53
CA ASP A 23 -2.52 -5.35 -7.95
C ASP A 23 -1.23 -4.67 -7.45
N PHE A 24 -1.14 -3.35 -7.66
CA PHE A 24 -0.03 -2.53 -7.18
C PHE A 24 0.14 -2.63 -5.65
N LEU A 25 -0.94 -2.43 -4.87
CA LEU A 25 -0.89 -2.50 -3.41
C LEU A 25 -0.54 -3.91 -2.92
N GLY A 26 -1.02 -4.95 -3.60
CA GLY A 26 -0.67 -6.33 -3.29
C GLY A 26 0.83 -6.58 -3.41
N ASP A 27 1.48 -6.02 -4.42
CA ASP A 27 2.92 -6.11 -4.57
C ASP A 27 3.69 -5.29 -3.53
N MET A 28 3.20 -4.11 -3.17
CA MET A 28 3.77 -3.31 -2.07
C MET A 28 3.71 -4.06 -0.74
N VAL A 29 2.57 -4.68 -0.40
CA VAL A 29 2.42 -5.49 0.81
C VAL A 29 3.35 -6.70 0.79
N LYS A 30 3.48 -7.40 -0.33
CA LYS A 30 4.44 -8.51 -0.47
C LYS A 30 5.89 -8.06 -0.22
N MET A 31 6.27 -6.86 -0.69
CA MET A 31 7.60 -6.31 -0.41
C MET A 31 7.77 -6.01 1.09
N ALA A 32 6.74 -5.44 1.72
CA ALA A 32 6.75 -5.17 3.15
C ALA A 32 6.96 -6.46 3.98
N TYR A 33 6.34 -7.57 3.59
CA TYR A 33 6.57 -8.87 4.22
C TYR A 33 7.99 -9.41 4.01
N LYS A 34 8.51 -9.30 2.79
CA LYS A 34 9.79 -9.91 2.43
C LYS A 34 10.99 -9.14 2.98
N LYS A 35 10.81 -7.89 3.46
CA LYS A 35 11.91 -6.96 3.85
C LYS A 35 13.05 -6.97 2.82
N LYS A 36 12.71 -7.09 1.54
CA LYS A 36 13.69 -7.34 0.47
C LYS A 36 13.67 -6.19 -0.52
N GLY A 37 14.83 -5.54 -0.63
CA GLY A 37 15.14 -4.55 -1.64
C GLY A 37 14.56 -3.17 -1.35
N GLU A 38 15.28 -2.14 -1.77
CA GLU A 38 14.74 -0.79 -1.87
C GLU A 38 13.67 -0.80 -2.96
N PRO A 39 12.42 -0.40 -2.65
CA PRO A 39 11.39 -0.29 -3.66
C PRO A 39 11.75 0.84 -4.62
N GLU A 40 11.48 0.65 -5.91
CA GLU A 40 11.79 1.64 -6.94
C GLU A 40 11.10 2.98 -6.66
N GLU A 41 11.78 4.11 -6.88
CA GLU A 41 11.29 5.46 -6.57
C GLU A 41 9.91 5.77 -7.17
N TRP A 42 9.62 5.26 -8.39
CA TRP A 42 8.32 5.48 -9.03
C TRP A 42 7.16 4.87 -8.23
N ARG A 43 7.42 3.82 -7.44
CA ARG A 43 6.41 3.21 -6.56
C ARG A 43 6.08 4.13 -5.39
N ALA A 44 7.04 4.89 -4.87
CA ALA A 44 6.78 5.91 -3.84
C ALA A 44 5.81 6.97 -4.38
N VAL A 45 6.15 7.56 -5.54
CA VAL A 45 5.32 8.56 -6.22
C VAL A 45 3.92 8.00 -6.51
N ARG A 46 3.83 6.75 -6.96
CA ARG A 46 2.55 6.11 -7.25
C ARG A 46 1.71 5.88 -6.00
N LEU A 47 2.33 5.52 -4.88
CA LEU A 47 1.64 5.30 -3.62
C LEU A 47 1.12 6.64 -3.05
N GLU A 48 1.91 7.71 -3.12
CA GLU A 48 1.47 9.07 -2.74
C GLU A 48 0.28 9.57 -3.59
N GLN A 49 0.25 9.26 -4.89
CA GLN A 49 -0.90 9.54 -5.75
C GLN A 49 -2.17 8.80 -5.30
N TYR A 50 -2.03 7.59 -4.75
CA TYR A 50 -3.18 6.86 -4.21
C TYR A 50 -3.63 7.43 -2.86
N ILE A 51 -2.69 7.80 -1.98
CA ILE A 51 -2.99 8.43 -0.68
C ILE A 51 -3.72 9.77 -0.86
N SER A 52 -3.25 10.60 -1.79
CA SER A 52 -3.85 11.93 -2.04
C SER A 52 -5.27 11.87 -2.61
N LYS A 53 -5.66 10.76 -3.23
CA LYS A 53 -7.00 10.54 -3.81
C LYS A 53 -7.88 9.63 -2.97
N GLU A 54 -7.38 9.12 -1.84
CA GLU A 54 -8.15 8.25 -0.97
C GLU A 54 -9.08 9.10 -0.11
N GLU A 55 -10.38 8.79 -0.19
CA GLU A 55 -11.43 9.46 0.58
C GLU A 55 -11.71 8.70 1.88
N ASP A 56 -11.48 7.38 1.90
CA ASP A 56 -11.65 6.57 3.09
C ASP A 56 -10.51 6.82 4.11
N PRO A 57 -10.81 7.33 5.31
CA PRO A 57 -9.77 7.74 6.25
C PRO A 57 -8.96 6.57 6.82
N GLU A 58 -9.57 5.39 6.97
CA GLU A 58 -8.88 4.20 7.48
C GLU A 58 -7.91 3.64 6.44
N MET A 59 -8.37 3.51 5.20
CA MET A 59 -7.54 3.12 4.06
C MET A 59 -6.43 4.13 3.81
N LYS A 60 -6.72 5.44 3.90
CA LYS A 60 -5.71 6.48 3.72
C LYS A 60 -4.60 6.35 4.74
N LYS A 61 -4.96 6.20 6.03
CA LYS A 61 -3.99 5.95 7.11
C LYS A 61 -3.18 4.68 6.86
N ALA A 62 -3.84 3.61 6.42
CA ALA A 62 -3.16 2.36 6.11
C ALA A 62 -2.12 2.53 4.99
N LEU A 63 -2.46 3.27 3.94
CA LEU A 63 -1.54 3.58 2.84
C LEU A 63 -0.39 4.47 3.27
N GLU A 64 -0.62 5.47 4.13
CA GLU A 64 0.44 6.31 4.72
C GLU A 64 1.41 5.48 5.57
N GLU A 65 0.90 4.55 6.38
CA GLU A 65 1.72 3.64 7.18
C GLU A 65 2.54 2.65 6.34
N LEU A 66 1.99 2.20 5.20
CA LEU A 66 2.70 1.37 4.23
C LEU A 66 3.80 2.19 3.53
N ASN A 67 3.51 3.44 3.15
CA ASN A 67 4.48 4.33 2.52
C ASN A 67 5.67 4.61 3.44
N ALA A 68 5.39 5.00 4.69
CA ALA A 68 6.41 5.23 5.70
C ALA A 68 7.23 3.96 6.01
N PHE A 69 6.62 2.77 5.91
CA PHE A 69 7.35 1.52 6.15
C PHE A 69 8.31 1.13 5.01
N LEU A 70 7.97 1.48 3.78
CA LEU A 70 8.73 1.08 2.59
C LEU A 70 9.74 2.13 2.14
N PHE A 71 9.49 3.41 2.44
CA PHE A 71 10.28 4.54 1.91
C PHE A 71 10.74 5.54 2.98
N GLY A 72 10.40 5.34 4.25
CA GLY A 72 10.86 6.15 5.40
C GLY A 72 11.88 5.39 6.23
#